data_AF-A0AAW2Z2U1-F1
#
_entry.id   AF-A0AAW2Z2U1-F1
#
_cell.length_a   1.000
_cell.length_b   1.000
_cell.length_c   1.000
_cell.angle_alpha   90.00
_cell.angle_beta   90.00
_cell.angle_gamma   90.00
#
_symmetry.space_group_name_H-M   'P 1'
#
loop_
_entity.id
_entity.type
_entity.pdbx_description
1 polymer ?
#
loop_
_entity_poly.entity_id
_entity_poly.type
_entity_poly.pdbx_seq_one_letter_code
_entity_poly.pdbx_strand_id
1 'polypeptide(L)'
;MDKSAHLDIFVTIFVYIIGIVAAFGYTIFIVCGGFGLSATPVALIMSFVRRPTRLRANEFLDAKAIITKRSERLLEVGKKLMDAQESGASRSEDRKTYKEFQQATYTLENDWKTVHMSFFDGGGSIILHSLKLIVGIVCGLLSLLWILHIFLYMVVPPPYGPLNPFLNKVFTLLDRLSGDFPMFGALFYLVMTFYLLICVLSGTALLANAVPFISVHPLVYRDTMMSSILFNVGLFLFASVSVNQFAVEAFAGYARSTALNSMFGSLIRHLRGIYWIFFLATYLFLAFAFIGIPITAIFWKRRRNDFDKLLESGRLDFDNMTHE
;
A
#
# COMPACT_ATOMS: atom_id res chain seq x y z
N MET A 1 47.53 3.91 -21.34
CA MET A 1 46.09 3.64 -21.21
C MET A 1 45.96 2.34 -20.46
N ASP A 2 45.86 2.45 -19.14
CA ASP A 2 45.86 1.31 -18.23
C ASP A 2 44.51 0.58 -18.35
N LYS A 3 44.55 -0.75 -18.55
CA LYS A 3 43.35 -1.57 -18.58
C LYS A 3 42.80 -1.55 -17.17
N SER A 4 41.67 -0.89 -16.96
CA SER A 4 40.93 -0.89 -15.69
C SER A 4 40.90 -2.30 -15.13
N ALA A 5 41.67 -2.54 -14.07
CA ALA A 5 41.70 -3.81 -13.37
C ALA A 5 40.27 -4.10 -12.88
N HIS A 6 39.58 -4.98 -13.59
CA HIS A 6 38.30 -5.49 -13.14
C HIS A 6 38.61 -6.40 -11.95
N LEU A 7 38.37 -5.87 -10.75
CA LEU A 7 38.51 -6.63 -9.52
C LEU A 7 37.31 -7.58 -9.44
N ASP A 8 37.47 -8.79 -9.99
CA ASP A 8 36.48 -9.84 -9.90
C ASP A 8 36.51 -10.43 -8.48
N ILE A 9 35.60 -9.96 -7.63
CA ILE A 9 35.44 -10.48 -6.27
C ILE A 9 34.56 -11.73 -6.35
N PHE A 10 35.07 -12.86 -5.88
CA PHE A 10 34.28 -14.07 -5.71
C PHE A 10 33.27 -13.87 -4.58
N VAL A 11 32.00 -13.82 -4.96
CA VAL A 11 30.88 -13.65 -4.02
C VAL A 11 30.39 -15.03 -3.57
N THR A 12 30.10 -15.19 -2.28
CA THR A 12 29.56 -16.45 -1.76
C THR A 12 28.18 -16.74 -2.34
N ILE A 13 27.82 -18.02 -2.48
CA ILE A 13 26.51 -18.44 -3.02
C ILE A 13 25.33 -17.82 -2.25
N PHE A 14 25.49 -17.60 -0.94
CA PHE A 14 24.50 -16.95 -0.10
C PHE A 14 24.21 -15.51 -0.52
N VAL A 15 25.25 -14.72 -0.83
CA VAL A 15 25.07 -13.33 -1.28
C VAL A 15 24.43 -13.29 -2.66
N TYR A 16 24.70 -14.27 -3.52
CA TYR A 16 24.02 -14.41 -4.81
C TYR A 16 22.52 -14.70 -4.64
N ILE A 17 22.15 -15.63 -3.75
CA ILE A 17 20.74 -15.92 -3.43
C ILE A 17 20.04 -14.67 -2.88
N ILE A 18 20.67 -13.94 -1.96
CA ILE A 18 20.14 -12.68 -1.42
C ILE A 18 19.95 -11.65 -2.55
N GLY A 19 20.88 -11.56 -3.49
CA GLY A 19 20.78 -10.68 -4.65
C GLY A 19 19.58 -11.01 -5.54
N ILE A 20 19.29 -12.29 -5.79
CA ILE A 20 18.11 -12.73 -6.56
C ILE A 20 16.82 -12.41 -5.80
N VAL A 21 16.76 -12.74 -4.50
CA VAL A 21 15.60 -12.44 -3.64
C VAL A 21 15.32 -10.95 -3.61
N ALA A 22 16.36 -10.12 -3.49
CA ALA A 22 16.26 -8.68 -3.52
C ALA A 22 15.78 -8.17 -4.89
N ALA A 23 16.28 -8.72 -6.00
CA ALA A 23 15.83 -8.34 -7.34
C ALA A 23 14.33 -8.62 -7.54
N PHE A 24 13.84 -9.77 -7.09
CA PHE A 24 12.41 -10.09 -7.12
C PHE A 24 11.59 -9.18 -6.20
N GLY A 25 12.07 -8.94 -4.99
CA GLY A 25 11.45 -8.02 -4.05
C GLY A 25 11.41 -6.57 -4.56
N TYR A 26 12.38 -6.15 -5.39
CA TYR A 26 12.42 -4.81 -5.96
C TYR A 26 11.24 -4.58 -6.90
N THR A 27 10.81 -5.58 -7.68
CA THR A 27 9.62 -5.45 -8.52
C THR A 27 8.37 -5.18 -7.67
N ILE A 28 8.21 -5.91 -6.57
CA ILE A 28 7.09 -5.71 -5.63
C ILE A 28 7.19 -4.34 -4.95
N PHE A 29 8.38 -3.97 -4.48
CA PHE A 29 8.64 -2.71 -3.79
C PHE A 29 8.44 -1.49 -4.69
N ILE A 30 8.91 -1.53 -5.94
CA ILE A 30 8.74 -0.43 -6.91
C ILE A 30 7.27 -0.14 -7.14
N VAL A 31 6.48 -1.19 -7.43
CA VAL A 31 5.07 -1.04 -7.75
C VAL A 31 4.27 -0.73 -6.47
N CYS A 32 4.30 -1.61 -5.48
CA CYS A 32 3.49 -1.48 -4.28
C CYS A 32 3.98 -0.35 -3.36
N GLY A 33 5.29 -0.21 -3.16
CA GLY A 33 5.86 0.86 -2.35
C GLY A 33 5.65 2.25 -2.95
N GLY A 34 5.78 2.38 -4.29
CA GLY A 34 5.49 3.63 -5.00
C GLY A 34 4.04 4.06 -4.84
N PHE A 35 3.08 3.18 -5.13
CA PHE A 35 1.64 3.45 -4.88
C PHE A 35 1.32 3.69 -3.41
N GLY A 36 1.99 2.96 -2.52
CA GLY A 36 1.83 3.04 -1.07
C GLY A 36 2.19 4.39 -0.48
N LEU A 37 3.13 5.10 -1.10
CA LEU A 37 3.61 6.39 -0.63
C LEU A 37 2.48 7.43 -0.63
N SER A 38 1.71 7.54 -1.71
CA SER A 38 0.51 8.39 -1.72
C SER A 38 -0.68 7.76 -0.98
N ALA A 39 -0.84 6.44 -1.06
CA ALA A 39 -2.03 5.76 -0.54
C ALA A 39 -2.13 5.78 0.99
N THR A 40 -1.03 5.57 1.69
CA THR A 40 -0.99 5.44 3.16
C THR A 40 -1.51 6.69 3.88
N PRO A 41 -0.96 7.90 3.63
CA PRO A 41 -1.44 9.10 4.32
C PRO A 41 -2.88 9.45 3.93
N VAL A 42 -3.24 9.32 2.65
CA VAL A 42 -4.59 9.61 2.17
C VAL A 42 -5.61 8.65 2.80
N ALA A 43 -5.28 7.37 2.93
CA ALA A 43 -6.17 6.38 3.52
C ALA A 43 -6.42 6.64 5.01
N LEU A 44 -5.38 6.99 5.76
CA LEU A 44 -5.50 7.35 7.18
C LEU A 44 -6.34 8.61 7.37
N ILE A 45 -6.08 9.67 6.61
CA ILE A 45 -6.84 10.91 6.69
C ILE A 45 -8.31 10.69 6.30
N MET A 46 -8.56 9.97 5.20
CA MET A 46 -9.94 9.69 4.78
C MET A 46 -10.68 8.77 5.74
N SER A 47 -9.98 7.87 6.43
CA SER A 47 -10.60 7.03 7.48
C SER A 47 -11.13 7.86 8.66
N PHE A 48 -10.57 9.05 8.91
CA PHE A 48 -11.08 9.98 9.91
C PHE A 48 -12.25 10.82 9.38
N VAL A 49 -12.13 11.33 8.15
CA VAL A 49 -13.15 12.18 7.51
C VAL A 49 -14.45 11.39 7.28
N ARG A 50 -14.35 10.13 6.82
CA ARG A 50 -15.49 9.26 6.52
C ARG A 50 -15.82 8.29 7.64
N ARG A 51 -15.55 8.68 8.89
CA ARG A 51 -15.89 7.83 10.04
C ARG A 51 -17.40 7.56 10.07
N PRO A 52 -17.83 6.35 10.46
CA PRO A 52 -19.24 6.07 10.68
C PRO A 52 -19.81 6.98 11.77
N THR A 53 -20.91 7.65 11.48
CA THR A 53 -21.66 8.48 12.45
C THR A 53 -22.84 7.69 13.01
N ARG A 54 -23.33 8.08 14.17
CA ARG A 54 -24.52 7.45 14.79
C ARG A 54 -25.72 7.55 13.85
N LEU A 55 -26.40 6.42 13.63
CA LEU A 55 -27.64 6.32 12.87
C LEU A 55 -28.86 6.31 13.80
N ARG A 56 -29.96 6.95 13.40
CA ARG A 56 -31.26 6.84 14.08
C ARG A 56 -31.97 5.52 13.70
N ALA A 57 -32.94 5.10 14.50
CA ALA A 57 -33.66 3.84 14.28
C ALA A 57 -34.36 3.78 12.90
N ASN A 58 -35.00 4.87 12.47
CA ASN A 58 -35.67 4.93 11.17
C ASN A 58 -34.66 4.83 10.01
N GLU A 59 -33.56 5.59 10.09
CA GLU A 59 -32.47 5.56 9.10
C GLU A 59 -31.82 4.17 9.00
N PHE A 60 -31.75 3.42 10.11
CA PHE A 60 -31.26 2.05 10.14
C PHE A 60 -32.20 1.08 9.41
N LEU A 61 -33.52 1.23 9.58
CA LEU A 61 -34.50 0.40 8.86
C LEU A 61 -34.42 0.62 7.35
N ASP A 62 -34.29 1.87 6.92
CA ASP A 62 -34.14 2.22 5.50
C ASP A 62 -32.85 1.65 4.92
N ALA A 63 -31.71 1.83 5.61
CA ALA A 63 -30.43 1.28 5.19
C ALA A 63 -30.44 -0.25 5.12
N LYS A 64 -31.11 -0.91 6.08
CA LYS A 64 -31.30 -2.36 6.09
C LYS A 64 -32.13 -2.82 4.89
N ALA A 65 -33.21 -2.11 4.55
CA ALA A 65 -34.04 -2.42 3.38
C ALA A 65 -33.24 -2.32 2.07
N ILE A 66 -32.42 -1.28 1.90
CA ILE A 66 -31.55 -1.10 0.72
C ILE A 66 -30.54 -2.24 0.59
N ILE A 67 -29.86 -2.61 1.69
CA ILE A 67 -28.89 -3.71 1.71
C ILE A 67 -29.57 -5.04 1.39
N THR A 68 -30.79 -5.26 1.88
CA THR A 68 -31.58 -6.48 1.61
C THR A 68 -31.95 -6.57 0.12
N LYS A 69 -32.44 -5.49 -0.48
CA LYS A 69 -32.75 -5.45 -1.93
C LYS A 69 -31.50 -5.65 -2.80
N ARG A 70 -30.32 -5.26 -2.31
CA ARG A 70 -29.03 -5.48 -3.00
C ARG A 70 -28.54 -6.91 -2.82
N SER A 71 -28.73 -7.52 -1.65
CA SER A 71 -28.38 -8.92 -1.39
C SER A 71 -29.23 -9.88 -2.21
N GLU A 72 -30.54 -9.62 -2.35
CA GLU A 72 -31.45 -10.40 -3.20
C GLU A 72 -31.00 -10.40 -4.67
N ARG A 73 -30.68 -9.23 -5.23
CA ARG A 73 -30.14 -9.12 -6.60
C ARG A 73 -28.82 -9.87 -6.76
N LEU A 74 -27.93 -9.82 -5.76
CA LEU A 74 -26.69 -10.57 -5.80
C LEU A 74 -26.95 -12.09 -5.71
N LEU A 75 -27.91 -12.54 -4.92
CA LEU A 75 -28.32 -13.94 -4.85
C LEU A 75 -28.84 -14.46 -6.21
N GLU A 76 -29.62 -13.66 -6.94
CA GLU A 76 -30.07 -14.01 -8.29
C GLU A 76 -28.90 -14.16 -9.28
N VAL A 77 -27.94 -13.24 -9.25
CA VAL A 77 -26.73 -13.31 -10.08
C VAL A 77 -25.90 -14.54 -9.71
N GLY A 78 -25.75 -14.81 -8.42
CA GLY A 78 -25.05 -15.99 -7.90
C GLY A 78 -25.67 -17.30 -8.36
N LYS A 79 -27.01 -17.42 -8.34
CA LYS A 79 -27.73 -18.58 -8.86
C LYS A 79 -27.47 -18.80 -10.36
N LYS A 80 -27.58 -17.74 -11.16
CA LYS A 80 -27.30 -17.81 -12.62
C LYS A 80 -25.86 -18.27 -12.91
N LEU A 81 -24.89 -17.81 -12.12
CA LEU A 81 -23.49 -18.24 -12.26
C LEU A 81 -23.29 -19.71 -11.87
N MET A 82 -23.99 -20.17 -10.83
CA MET A 82 -23.96 -21.57 -10.39
C MET A 82 -24.58 -22.50 -11.45
N ASP A 83 -25.75 -22.15 -11.98
CA ASP A 83 -26.44 -22.90 -13.04
C ASP A 83 -25.59 -22.97 -14.34
N ALA A 84 -24.88 -21.88 -14.68
CA ALA A 84 -23.96 -21.82 -15.82
C ALA A 84 -22.71 -22.72 -15.62
N GLN A 85 -22.25 -22.85 -14.38
CA GLN A 85 -21.13 -23.73 -14.04
C GLN A 85 -21.54 -25.21 -14.04
N GLU A 86 -22.72 -25.54 -13.51
CA GLU A 86 -23.27 -26.91 -13.49
C GLU A 86 -23.64 -27.42 -14.88
N SER A 87 -24.15 -26.56 -15.76
CA SER A 87 -24.47 -26.90 -17.15
C SER A 87 -23.24 -27.08 -18.06
N GLY A 88 -22.02 -26.87 -17.55
CA GLY A 88 -20.78 -27.01 -18.31
C GLY A 88 -20.58 -25.95 -19.40
N ALA A 89 -21.45 -24.94 -19.47
CA ALA A 89 -21.40 -23.85 -20.46
C ALA A 89 -20.38 -22.75 -20.11
N SER A 90 -19.54 -22.98 -19.10
CA SER A 90 -18.64 -21.96 -18.54
C SER A 90 -17.71 -21.38 -19.61
N ARG A 91 -17.98 -20.13 -20.00
CA ARG A 91 -17.16 -19.34 -20.92
C ARG A 91 -16.11 -18.54 -20.15
N SER A 92 -15.06 -18.12 -20.85
CA SER A 92 -14.08 -17.17 -20.31
C SER A 92 -14.69 -15.86 -19.80
N GLU A 93 -15.89 -15.51 -20.27
CA GLU A 93 -16.67 -14.33 -19.84
C GLU A 93 -17.22 -14.50 -18.41
N ASP A 94 -17.57 -15.73 -18.01
CA ASP A 94 -18.10 -16.04 -16.68
C ASP A 94 -17.06 -15.81 -15.58
N ARG A 95 -15.77 -15.96 -15.89
CA ARG A 95 -14.69 -15.64 -14.94
C ARG A 95 -14.64 -14.15 -14.58
N LYS A 96 -14.96 -13.26 -15.52
CA LYS A 96 -15.02 -11.82 -15.27
C LYS A 96 -16.24 -11.50 -14.41
N THR A 97 -17.41 -12.01 -14.79
CA THR A 97 -18.67 -11.85 -14.04
C THR A 97 -18.55 -12.39 -12.61
N TYR A 98 -17.88 -13.53 -12.43
CA TYR A 98 -17.60 -14.12 -11.12
C TYR A 98 -16.73 -13.21 -10.24
N LYS A 99 -15.66 -12.62 -10.81
CA LYS A 99 -14.81 -11.65 -10.09
C LYS A 99 -15.59 -10.39 -9.69
N GLU A 100 -16.44 -9.87 -10.58
CA GLU A 100 -17.29 -8.72 -10.28
C GLU A 100 -18.31 -9.05 -9.19
N PHE A 101 -18.91 -10.25 -9.23
CA PHE A 101 -19.78 -10.76 -8.18
C PHE A 101 -19.05 -10.88 -6.83
N GLN A 102 -17.83 -11.43 -6.81
CA GLN A 102 -17.01 -11.52 -5.60
C GLN A 102 -16.67 -10.13 -5.04
N GLN A 103 -16.36 -9.16 -5.91
CA GLN A 103 -16.12 -7.79 -5.47
C GLN A 103 -17.40 -7.13 -4.93
N ALA A 104 -18.54 -7.35 -5.58
CA ALA A 104 -19.82 -6.78 -5.17
C ALA A 104 -20.29 -7.34 -3.82
N THR A 105 -20.15 -8.65 -3.58
CA THR A 105 -20.45 -9.29 -2.29
C THR A 105 -19.54 -8.76 -1.18
N TYR A 106 -18.24 -8.62 -1.43
CA TYR A 106 -17.30 -8.02 -0.48
C TYR A 106 -17.67 -6.56 -0.14
N THR A 107 -18.09 -5.75 -1.13
CA THR A 107 -18.55 -4.38 -0.84
C THR A 107 -19.84 -4.37 -0.01
N LEU A 108 -20.80 -5.25 -0.32
CA LEU A 108 -22.06 -5.35 0.41
C LEU A 108 -21.82 -5.71 1.89
N GLU A 109 -20.90 -6.63 2.16
CA GLU A 109 -20.54 -7.03 3.51
C GLU A 109 -19.90 -5.88 4.30
N ASN A 110 -19.01 -5.11 3.67
CA ASN A 110 -18.42 -3.91 4.27
C ASN A 110 -19.46 -2.81 4.52
N ASP A 111 -20.42 -2.64 3.62
CA ASP A 111 -21.53 -1.69 3.77
C ASP A 111 -22.39 -2.09 4.99
N TRP A 112 -22.72 -3.38 5.13
CA TRP A 112 -23.43 -3.92 6.29
C TRP A 112 -22.66 -3.72 7.60
N LYS A 113 -21.35 -4.03 7.63
CA LYS A 113 -20.50 -3.78 8.81
C LYS A 113 -20.51 -2.32 9.21
N THR A 114 -20.47 -1.41 8.25
CA THR A 114 -20.51 0.03 8.50
C THR A 114 -21.84 0.45 9.11
N VAL A 115 -22.97 0.02 8.54
CA VAL A 115 -24.31 0.33 9.06
C VAL A 115 -24.51 -0.26 10.47
N HIS A 116 -24.08 -1.51 10.68
CA HIS A 116 -24.16 -2.19 11.96
C HIS A 116 -23.34 -1.47 13.04
N MET A 117 -22.09 -1.10 12.73
CA MET A 117 -21.21 -0.36 13.65
C MET A 117 -21.74 1.05 13.97
N SER A 118 -22.36 1.72 12.98
CA SER A 118 -22.98 3.03 13.20
C SER A 118 -24.16 2.99 14.17
N PHE A 119 -24.98 1.92 14.13
CA PHE A 119 -26.16 1.79 14.97
C PHE A 119 -25.84 1.21 16.35
N PHE A 120 -25.15 0.06 16.41
CA PHE A 120 -24.89 -0.65 17.67
C PHE A 120 -23.69 -0.09 18.44
N ASP A 121 -22.59 0.21 17.76
CA ASP A 121 -21.37 0.73 18.39
C ASP A 121 -21.32 2.27 18.41
N GLY A 122 -22.41 2.91 17.96
CA GLY A 122 -22.57 4.36 17.98
C GLY A 122 -21.49 5.12 17.22
N GLY A 123 -20.95 4.55 16.13
CA GLY A 123 -19.87 5.13 15.32
C GLY A 123 -18.44 4.81 15.80
N GLY A 124 -18.31 3.94 16.82
CA GLY A 124 -17.03 3.51 17.37
C GLY A 124 -16.32 4.56 18.23
N SER A 125 -15.10 4.22 18.68
CA SER A 125 -14.34 5.10 19.57
C SER A 125 -13.80 6.33 18.83
N ILE A 126 -14.13 7.53 19.32
CA ILE A 126 -13.64 8.81 18.78
C ILE A 126 -12.10 8.88 18.83
N ILE A 127 -11.49 8.37 19.91
CA ILE A 127 -10.04 8.40 20.13
C ILE A 127 -9.27 7.70 19.01
N LEU A 128 -9.69 6.50 18.59
CA LEU A 128 -9.02 5.78 17.50
C LEU A 128 -9.08 6.54 16.18
N HIS A 129 -10.19 7.23 15.90
CA HIS A 129 -10.33 8.04 14.70
C HIS A 129 -9.37 9.25 14.75
N SER A 130 -9.32 9.98 15.85
CA SER A 130 -8.40 11.11 16.03
C SER A 130 -6.93 10.68 15.94
N LEU A 131 -6.58 9.51 16.50
CA LEU A 131 -5.24 8.94 16.39
C LEU A 131 -4.88 8.65 14.92
N LYS A 132 -5.80 8.07 14.13
CA LYS A 132 -5.59 7.83 12.69
C LYS A 132 -5.30 9.12 11.92
N LEU A 133 -5.91 10.24 12.31
CA LEU A 133 -5.63 11.54 11.69
C LEU A 133 -4.19 11.99 11.98
N ILE A 134 -3.76 11.95 13.24
CA ILE A 134 -2.40 12.33 13.65
C ILE A 134 -1.37 11.46 12.92
N VAL A 135 -1.56 10.15 12.95
CA VAL A 135 -0.69 9.19 12.24
C VAL A 135 -0.72 9.46 10.73
N GLY A 136 -1.88 9.80 10.15
CA GLY A 136 -1.99 10.16 8.73
C GLY A 136 -1.19 11.40 8.35
N ILE A 137 -1.20 12.45 9.18
CA ILE A 137 -0.40 13.66 8.98
C ILE A 137 1.10 13.33 9.06
N VAL A 138 1.52 12.58 10.08
CA VAL A 138 2.92 12.14 10.23
C VAL A 138 3.36 11.31 9.03
N CYS A 139 2.55 10.34 8.58
CA CYS A 139 2.81 9.56 7.36
C CYS A 139 2.91 10.45 6.12
N GLY A 140 2.12 11.53 6.02
CA GLY A 140 2.19 12.48 4.92
C GLY A 140 3.51 13.23 4.90
N LEU A 141 4.01 13.65 6.07
CA LEU A 141 5.33 14.27 6.21
C LEU A 141 6.45 13.29 5.86
N LEU A 142 6.39 12.05 6.34
CA LEU A 142 7.39 11.02 6.01
C LEU A 142 7.43 10.72 4.51
N SER A 143 6.27 10.65 3.85
CA SER A 143 6.16 10.54 2.39
C SER A 143 6.85 11.68 1.67
N LEU A 144 6.60 12.92 2.09
CA LEU A 144 7.21 14.10 1.50
C LEU A 144 8.73 14.06 1.68
N LEU A 145 9.22 13.70 2.88
CA LEU A 145 10.66 13.56 3.15
C LEU A 145 11.30 12.50 2.26
N TRP A 146 10.64 11.36 2.04
CA TRP A 146 11.14 10.32 1.13
C TRP A 146 11.20 10.80 -0.32
N ILE A 147 10.13 11.41 -0.85
CA ILE A 147 10.13 11.94 -2.23
C ILE A 147 11.23 12.98 -2.40
N LEU A 148 11.34 13.92 -1.45
CA LEU A 148 12.36 14.97 -1.49
C LEU A 148 13.76 14.38 -1.44
N HIS A 149 14.02 13.42 -0.55
CA HIS A 149 15.32 12.79 -0.42
C HIS A 149 15.72 11.99 -1.65
N ILE A 150 14.80 11.20 -2.22
CA ILE A 150 15.05 10.46 -3.47
C ILE A 150 15.38 11.45 -4.59
N PHE A 151 14.63 12.54 -4.71
CA PHE A 151 14.84 13.57 -5.72
C PHE A 151 16.20 14.28 -5.57
N LEU A 152 16.57 14.67 -4.35
CA LEU A 152 17.79 15.43 -4.08
C LEU A 152 19.07 14.58 -4.03
N TYR A 153 18.97 13.32 -3.60
CA TYR A 153 20.13 12.47 -3.32
C TYR A 153 20.32 11.35 -4.35
N MET A 154 19.26 10.75 -4.90
CA MET A 154 19.36 9.53 -5.72
C MET A 154 19.15 9.74 -7.23
N VAL A 155 18.48 10.82 -7.66
CA VAL A 155 18.16 11.04 -9.09
C VAL A 155 19.40 11.36 -9.93
N VAL A 156 20.41 12.02 -9.35
CA VAL A 156 21.63 12.42 -10.07
C VAL A 156 22.69 11.33 -9.91
N PRO A 157 23.08 10.61 -10.98
CA PRO A 157 24.08 9.56 -10.89
C PRO A 157 25.49 10.13 -10.71
N PRO A 158 26.42 9.33 -10.12
CA PRO A 158 27.86 9.60 -10.22
C PRO A 158 28.25 9.74 -11.71
N PRO A 159 29.05 10.74 -12.14
CA PRO A 159 30.06 11.47 -11.36
C PRO A 159 29.67 12.87 -10.84
N TYR A 160 28.45 13.36 -11.10
CA TYR A 160 28.05 14.74 -10.77
C TYR A 160 27.74 14.97 -9.28
N GLY A 161 27.64 13.88 -8.50
CA GLY A 161 27.37 13.92 -7.06
C GLY A 161 25.92 14.24 -6.73
N PRO A 162 25.46 13.90 -5.50
CA PRO A 162 24.12 14.23 -5.05
C PRO A 162 23.97 15.75 -4.89
N LEU A 163 22.82 16.31 -5.29
CA LEU A 163 22.53 17.75 -5.17
C LEU A 163 22.60 18.21 -3.70
N ASN A 164 21.97 17.45 -2.79
CA ASN A 164 22.11 17.68 -1.36
C ASN A 164 21.75 16.41 -0.55
N PRO A 165 22.66 15.86 0.27
CA PRO A 165 22.37 14.73 1.15
C PRO A 165 21.61 15.19 2.41
N PHE A 166 20.43 15.79 2.24
CA PHE A 166 19.68 16.45 3.31
C PHE A 166 19.34 15.51 4.49
N LEU A 167 18.65 14.38 4.25
CA LEU A 167 18.31 13.45 5.35
C LEU A 167 19.56 12.82 5.98
N ASN A 168 20.59 12.52 5.18
CA ASN A 168 21.86 12.02 5.72
C ASN A 168 22.46 13.01 6.74
N LYS A 169 22.42 14.32 6.45
CA LYS A 169 22.86 15.36 7.40
C LYS A 169 21.96 15.40 8.65
N VAL A 170 20.65 15.25 8.48
CA VAL A 170 19.70 15.20 9.62
C VAL A 170 19.99 14.01 10.53
N PHE A 171 20.25 12.80 9.99
CA PHE A 171 20.61 11.65 10.82
C PHE A 171 21.90 11.88 11.61
N THR A 172 22.94 12.40 10.95
CA THR A 172 24.20 12.73 11.65
C THR A 172 24.04 13.84 12.68
N LEU A 173 23.09 14.77 12.46
CA LEU A 173 22.78 15.83 13.42
C LEU A 173 22.05 15.27 14.65
N LEU A 174 21.09 14.35 14.44
CA LEU A 174 20.38 13.67 15.52
C LEU A 174 21.34 12.83 16.38
N ASP A 175 22.30 12.16 15.75
CA ASP A 175 23.33 11.42 16.48
C ASP A 175 24.26 12.35 17.26
N ARG A 176 24.66 13.48 16.68
CA ARG A 176 25.43 14.52 17.42
C ARG A 176 24.64 15.09 18.59
N LEU A 177 23.32 15.24 18.48
CA LEU A 177 22.46 15.70 19.57
C LEU A 177 22.37 14.67 20.70
N SER A 178 22.51 13.39 20.37
CA SER A 178 22.48 12.28 21.33
C SER A 178 23.79 12.14 22.13
N GLY A 179 24.83 12.91 21.78
CA GLY A 179 26.15 12.82 22.41
C GLY A 179 26.83 11.49 22.10
N ASP A 180 27.17 10.74 23.16
CA ASP A 180 28.02 9.56 23.09
C ASP A 180 27.32 8.31 22.53
N PHE A 181 25.98 8.29 22.45
CA PHE A 181 25.23 7.15 21.92
C PHE A 181 24.35 7.56 20.73
N PRO A 182 24.66 7.12 19.49
CA PRO A 182 23.92 7.47 18.28
C PRO A 182 22.55 6.74 18.20
N MET A 183 21.65 7.06 19.13
CA MET A 183 20.35 6.40 19.28
C MET A 183 19.27 7.06 18.41
N PHE A 184 19.24 8.39 18.37
CA PHE A 184 18.15 9.11 17.70
C PHE A 184 18.24 9.02 16.18
N GLY A 185 19.44 9.02 15.59
CA GLY A 185 19.61 8.79 14.15
C GLY A 185 19.19 7.38 13.76
N ALA A 186 19.59 6.37 14.52
CA ALA A 186 19.23 4.98 14.27
C ALA A 186 17.71 4.73 14.42
N LEU A 187 17.09 5.31 15.45
CA LEU A 187 15.64 5.24 15.65
C LEU A 187 14.88 5.93 14.51
N PHE A 188 15.35 7.09 14.06
CA PHE A 188 14.73 7.80 12.94
C PHE A 188 14.91 7.03 11.62
N TYR A 189 16.08 6.40 11.40
CA TYR A 189 16.33 5.51 10.26
C TYR A 189 15.37 4.31 10.28
N LEU A 190 15.14 3.71 11.46
CA LEU A 190 14.16 2.64 11.65
C LEU A 190 12.75 3.11 11.28
N VAL A 191 12.31 4.26 11.78
CA VAL A 191 10.98 4.83 11.45
C VAL A 191 10.83 5.06 9.95
N MET A 192 11.86 5.61 9.28
CA MET A 192 11.84 5.86 7.84
C MET A 192 11.77 4.57 7.01
N THR A 193 12.52 3.54 7.42
CA THR A 193 12.56 2.25 6.72
C THR A 193 11.27 1.45 6.96
N PHE A 194 10.77 1.44 8.20
CA PHE A 194 9.52 0.79 8.55
C PHE A 194 8.31 1.46 7.89
N TYR A 195 8.37 2.77 7.68
CA TYR A 195 7.37 3.48 6.91
C TYR A 195 7.25 2.95 5.47
N LEU A 196 8.36 2.70 4.77
CA LEU A 196 8.34 2.10 3.43
C LEU A 196 7.72 0.70 3.41
N LEU A 197 7.90 -0.09 4.47
CA LEU A 197 7.23 -1.39 4.63
C LEU A 197 5.71 -1.24 4.75
N ILE A 198 5.24 -0.27 5.53
CA ILE A 198 3.81 0.06 5.64
C ILE A 198 3.26 0.54 4.28
N CYS A 199 4.05 1.31 3.52
CA CYS A 199 3.69 1.71 2.17
C CYS A 199 3.48 0.50 1.27
N VAL A 200 4.36 -0.50 1.30
CA VAL A 200 4.18 -1.73 0.50
C VAL A 200 2.83 -2.40 0.84
N LEU A 201 2.50 -2.55 2.12
CA LEU A 201 1.22 -3.13 2.54
C LEU A 201 0.03 -2.30 2.04
N SER A 202 0.05 -0.98 2.25
CA SER A 202 -1.02 -0.09 1.79
C SER A 202 -1.16 -0.06 0.27
N GLY A 203 -0.03 -0.15 -0.46
CA GLY A 203 0.00 -0.21 -1.91
C GLY A 203 -0.55 -1.52 -2.47
N THR A 204 -0.24 -2.66 -1.85
CA THR A 204 -0.86 -3.94 -2.21
C THR A 204 -2.39 -3.88 -2.03
N ALA A 205 -2.87 -3.27 -0.95
CA ALA A 205 -4.30 -3.08 -0.71
C ALA A 205 -4.96 -2.13 -1.73
N LEU A 206 -4.26 -1.08 -2.18
CA LEU A 206 -4.77 -0.21 -3.23
C LEU A 206 -4.84 -0.95 -4.57
N LEU A 207 -3.77 -1.66 -4.95
CA LEU A 207 -3.68 -2.41 -6.20
C LEU A 207 -4.72 -3.53 -6.28
N ALA A 208 -4.93 -4.25 -5.18
CA ALA A 208 -5.97 -5.26 -5.03
C ALA A 208 -7.37 -4.73 -5.43
N ASN A 209 -7.65 -3.48 -5.10
CA ASN A 209 -8.95 -2.87 -5.37
C ASN A 209 -9.00 -2.11 -6.71
N ALA A 210 -7.85 -1.62 -7.19
CA ALA A 210 -7.76 -0.80 -8.41
C ALA A 210 -7.58 -1.64 -9.69
N VAL A 211 -6.88 -2.79 -9.61
CA VAL A 211 -6.53 -3.62 -10.78
C VAL A 211 -7.20 -5.00 -10.66
N PRO A 212 -8.31 -5.26 -11.38
CA PRO A 212 -9.06 -6.54 -11.28
C PRO A 212 -8.31 -7.76 -11.86
N PHE A 213 -7.19 -7.52 -12.53
CA PHE A 213 -6.36 -8.57 -13.12
C PHE A 213 -5.50 -9.30 -12.07
N ILE A 214 -5.10 -8.63 -10.99
CA ILE A 214 -4.26 -9.20 -9.94
C ILE A 214 -5.16 -9.50 -8.73
N SER A 215 -5.48 -10.78 -8.49
CA SER A 215 -6.32 -11.23 -7.38
C SER A 215 -5.56 -11.23 -6.04
N VAL A 216 -4.91 -10.13 -5.68
CA VAL A 216 -4.39 -9.97 -4.31
C VAL A 216 -5.57 -9.67 -3.42
N HIS A 217 -5.84 -10.53 -2.42
CA HIS A 217 -6.84 -10.19 -1.42
C HIS A 217 -6.24 -9.22 -0.40
N PRO A 218 -6.88 -8.06 -0.16
CA PRO A 218 -6.42 -7.12 0.86
C PRO A 218 -6.50 -7.78 2.24
N LEU A 219 -5.54 -7.47 3.11
CA LEU A 219 -5.55 -7.91 4.49
C LEU A 219 -6.69 -7.21 5.24
N VAL A 220 -7.67 -7.98 5.70
CA VAL A 220 -8.77 -7.53 6.56
C VAL A 220 -8.60 -8.16 7.94
N TYR A 221 -8.63 -7.32 8.97
CA TYR A 221 -8.57 -7.79 10.35
C TYR A 221 -9.75 -8.73 10.63
N ARG A 222 -9.45 -9.97 11.06
CA ARG A 222 -10.41 -11.04 11.43
C ARG A 222 -11.22 -11.69 10.31
N ASP A 223 -11.09 -11.25 9.06
CA ASP A 223 -11.80 -11.84 7.90
C ASP A 223 -10.87 -12.33 6.77
N THR A 224 -9.56 -12.39 7.01
CA THR A 224 -8.62 -12.87 5.99
C THR A 224 -8.46 -14.39 6.06
N MET A 225 -8.71 -15.09 4.95
CA MET A 225 -8.41 -16.53 4.83
C MET A 225 -6.92 -16.81 5.01
N MET A 226 -6.56 -17.93 5.63
CA MET A 226 -5.17 -18.32 5.91
C MET A 226 -4.28 -18.32 4.65
N SER A 227 -4.80 -18.76 3.51
CA SER A 227 -4.07 -18.75 2.23
C SER A 227 -3.73 -17.32 1.76
N SER A 228 -4.62 -16.36 1.99
CA SER A 228 -4.39 -14.95 1.64
C SER A 228 -3.40 -14.29 2.61
N ILE A 229 -3.45 -14.66 3.89
CA ILE A 229 -2.44 -14.23 4.88
C ILE A 229 -1.06 -14.70 4.44
N LEU A 230 -0.88 -15.98 4.12
CA LEU A 230 0.42 -16.52 3.71
C LEU A 230 0.98 -15.83 2.46
N PHE A 231 0.11 -15.57 1.47
CA PHE A 231 0.50 -14.84 0.26
C PHE A 231 0.97 -13.41 0.56
N ASN A 232 0.19 -12.64 1.32
CA ASN A 232 0.55 -11.26 1.68
C ASN A 232 1.81 -11.20 2.56
N VAL A 233 1.99 -12.16 3.48
CA VAL A 233 3.22 -12.28 4.29
C VAL A 233 4.41 -12.62 3.40
N GLY A 234 4.26 -13.53 2.43
CA GLY A 234 5.31 -13.83 1.46
C GLY A 234 5.72 -12.60 0.67
N LEU A 235 4.76 -11.84 0.11
CA LEU A 235 5.03 -10.58 -0.57
C LEU A 235 5.77 -9.58 0.33
N PHE A 236 5.36 -9.48 1.59
CA PHE A 236 5.99 -8.60 2.57
C PHE A 236 7.44 -9.00 2.90
N LEU A 237 7.71 -10.30 3.05
CA LEU A 237 9.06 -10.82 3.30
C LEU A 237 10.00 -10.53 2.13
N PHE A 238 9.55 -10.76 0.89
CA PHE A 238 10.35 -10.42 -0.30
C PHE A 238 10.60 -8.92 -0.41
N ALA A 239 9.56 -8.09 -0.21
CA ALA A 239 9.70 -6.65 -0.24
C ALA A 239 10.62 -6.11 0.86
N SER A 240 10.67 -6.76 2.04
CA SER A 240 11.47 -6.29 3.17
C SER A 240 12.98 -6.27 2.88
N VAL A 241 13.48 -7.27 2.14
CA VAL A 241 14.89 -7.33 1.74
C VAL A 241 15.22 -6.15 0.82
N SER A 242 14.35 -5.87 -0.15
CA SER A 242 14.54 -4.78 -1.11
C SER A 242 14.37 -3.40 -0.50
N VAL A 243 13.45 -3.24 0.47
CA VAL A 243 13.29 -2.00 1.23
C VAL A 243 14.55 -1.69 2.02
N ASN A 244 15.14 -2.70 2.68
CA ASN A 244 16.40 -2.53 3.41
C ASN A 244 17.56 -2.16 2.46
N GLN A 245 17.68 -2.84 1.32
CA GLN A 245 18.68 -2.51 0.31
C GLN A 245 18.51 -1.07 -0.19
N PHE A 246 17.28 -0.68 -0.51
CA PHE A 246 16.97 0.68 -0.97
C PHE A 246 17.27 1.73 0.11
N ALA A 247 16.94 1.47 1.37
CA ALA A 247 17.23 2.37 2.48
C ALA A 247 18.74 2.54 2.73
N VAL A 248 19.52 1.45 2.63
CA VAL A 248 20.98 1.50 2.72
C VAL A 248 21.58 2.33 1.59
N GLU A 249 21.05 2.21 0.37
CA GLU A 249 21.51 3.01 -0.77
C GLU A 249 21.11 4.48 -0.64
N ALA A 250 19.85 4.75 -0.29
CA ALA A 250 19.34 6.10 -0.06
C ALA A 250 20.11 6.82 1.06
N PHE A 251 20.55 6.08 2.08
CA PHE A 251 21.27 6.62 3.21
C PHE A 251 22.73 6.17 3.27
N ALA A 252 23.39 5.99 2.12
CA ALA A 252 24.77 5.51 2.04
C ALA A 252 25.79 6.40 2.79
N GLY A 253 25.46 7.68 3.01
CA GLY A 253 26.26 8.58 3.85
C GLY A 253 26.18 8.23 5.33
N TYR A 254 24.98 7.90 5.82
CA TYR A 254 24.72 7.54 7.21
C TYR A 254 25.04 6.07 7.53
N ALA A 255 24.60 5.15 6.66
CA ALA A 255 24.83 3.71 6.80
C ALA A 255 26.27 3.28 6.46
N ARG A 256 27.19 4.24 6.27
CA ARG A 256 28.59 3.95 5.94
C ARG A 256 29.21 3.07 7.02
N SER A 257 30.03 2.11 6.59
CA SER A 257 30.72 1.16 7.47
C SER A 257 29.82 0.19 8.25
N THR A 258 28.52 0.13 7.93
CA THR A 258 27.66 -0.94 8.43
C THR A 258 27.83 -2.21 7.60
N ALA A 259 27.62 -3.38 8.21
CA ALA A 259 27.63 -4.66 7.50
C ALA A 259 26.61 -4.68 6.35
N LEU A 260 25.45 -4.03 6.53
CA LEU A 260 24.43 -3.89 5.50
C LEU A 260 24.95 -3.10 4.29
N ASN A 261 25.71 -2.02 4.50
CA ASN A 261 26.31 -1.26 3.39
C ASN A 261 27.39 -2.07 2.66
N SER A 262 28.21 -2.84 3.36
CA SER A 262 29.17 -3.75 2.73
C SER A 262 28.48 -4.82 1.88
N MET A 263 27.37 -5.40 2.38
CA MET A 263 26.62 -6.41 1.64
C MET A 263 25.84 -5.84 0.46
N PHE A 264 25.01 -4.84 0.68
CA PHE A 264 24.10 -4.31 -0.34
C PHE A 264 24.78 -3.28 -1.26
N GLY A 265 25.54 -2.35 -0.67
CA GLY A 265 26.16 -1.23 -1.38
C GLY A 265 27.42 -1.62 -2.16
N SER A 266 28.17 -2.62 -1.69
CA SER A 266 29.42 -3.07 -2.34
C SER A 266 29.28 -4.38 -3.11
N LEU A 267 28.73 -5.45 -2.50
CA LEU A 267 28.66 -6.77 -3.15
C LEU A 267 27.48 -6.88 -4.12
N ILE A 268 26.25 -6.62 -3.65
CA ILE A 268 25.03 -6.86 -4.44
C ILE A 268 24.89 -5.86 -5.59
N ARG A 269 25.24 -4.58 -5.36
CA ARG A 269 25.16 -3.53 -6.38
C ARG A 269 26.00 -3.82 -7.63
N HIS A 270 27.18 -4.43 -7.46
CA HIS A 270 28.14 -4.64 -8.56
C HIS A 270 28.04 -6.02 -9.21
N LEU A 271 27.04 -6.83 -8.84
CA LEU A 271 26.78 -8.12 -9.48
C LEU A 271 26.44 -7.93 -10.97
N ARG A 272 27.19 -8.62 -11.83
CA ARG A 272 27.07 -8.57 -13.29
C ARG A 272 25.67 -8.98 -13.71
N GLY A 273 24.92 -8.06 -14.34
CA GLY A 273 23.54 -8.24 -14.79
C GLY A 273 22.47 -7.57 -13.93
N ILE A 274 22.67 -7.48 -12.60
CA ILE A 274 21.67 -6.91 -11.68
C ILE A 274 21.84 -5.39 -11.50
N TYR A 275 23.05 -4.86 -11.74
CA TYR A 275 23.34 -3.42 -11.66
C TYR A 275 22.30 -2.54 -12.39
N TRP A 276 21.90 -2.91 -13.60
CA TRP A 276 20.92 -2.17 -14.40
C TRP A 276 19.52 -2.14 -13.77
N ILE A 277 19.13 -3.23 -13.08
CA ILE A 277 17.85 -3.31 -12.38
C ILE A 277 17.82 -2.28 -11.25
N PHE A 278 18.89 -2.16 -10.47
CA PHE A 278 18.96 -1.21 -9.36
C PHE A 278 19.02 0.24 -9.83
N PHE A 279 19.75 0.52 -10.91
CA PHE A 279 19.77 1.86 -11.50
C PHE A 279 18.37 2.28 -11.98
N LEU A 280 17.70 1.42 -12.74
CA LEU A 280 16.36 1.69 -13.26
C LEU A 280 15.31 1.71 -12.14
N ALA A 281 15.49 0.91 -11.08
CA ALA A 281 14.55 0.78 -9.97
C ALA A 281 14.22 2.10 -9.29
N THR A 282 15.21 2.95 -9.06
CA THR A 282 15.00 4.26 -8.41
C THR A 282 14.10 5.17 -9.24
N TYR A 283 14.34 5.23 -10.56
CA TYR A 283 13.51 6.02 -11.47
C TYR A 283 12.10 5.45 -11.60
N LEU A 284 11.96 4.12 -11.69
CA LEU A 284 10.66 3.48 -11.74
C LEU A 284 9.88 3.69 -10.43
N PHE A 285 10.53 3.57 -9.27
CA PHE A 285 9.90 3.84 -7.97
C PHE A 285 9.35 5.26 -7.91
N LEU A 286 10.13 6.25 -8.34
CA LEU A 286 9.68 7.64 -8.43
C LEU A 286 8.50 7.80 -9.39
N ALA A 287 8.56 7.18 -10.57
CA ALA A 287 7.48 7.20 -11.56
C ALA A 287 6.18 6.62 -10.99
N PHE A 288 6.23 5.46 -10.32
CA PHE A 288 5.07 4.85 -9.67
C PHE A 288 4.56 5.68 -8.49
N ALA A 289 5.43 6.37 -7.75
CA ALA A 289 5.00 7.30 -6.70
C ALA A 289 4.19 8.47 -7.27
N PHE A 290 4.63 9.06 -8.40
CA PHE A 290 3.88 10.12 -9.07
C PHE A 290 2.57 9.62 -9.69
N ILE A 291 2.56 8.44 -10.33
CA ILE A 291 1.34 7.81 -10.87
C ILE A 291 0.38 7.41 -9.74
N GLY A 292 0.89 7.11 -8.55
CA GLY A 292 0.06 6.76 -7.41
C GLY A 292 -0.83 7.88 -6.90
N ILE A 293 -0.42 9.14 -7.05
CA ILE A 293 -1.22 10.30 -6.66
C ILE A 293 -2.57 10.33 -7.39
N PRO A 294 -2.65 10.35 -8.75
CA PRO A 294 -3.93 10.35 -9.45
C PRO A 294 -4.75 9.08 -9.22
N ILE A 295 -4.12 7.90 -9.15
CA ILE A 295 -4.85 6.64 -8.90
C ILE A 295 -5.52 6.65 -7.52
N THR A 296 -4.81 7.10 -6.48
CA THR A 296 -5.42 7.26 -5.15
C THR A 296 -6.57 8.26 -5.19
N ALA A 297 -6.44 9.39 -5.88
CA ALA A 297 -7.52 10.37 -6.00
C ALA A 297 -8.77 9.79 -6.69
N ILE A 298 -8.59 9.04 -7.78
CA ILE A 298 -9.68 8.37 -8.51
C ILE A 298 -10.35 7.32 -7.63
N PHE A 299 -9.56 6.47 -6.96
CA PHE A 299 -10.08 5.43 -6.07
C PHE A 299 -10.95 6.03 -4.96
N TRP A 300 -10.46 7.09 -4.30
CA TRP A 300 -11.19 7.75 -3.23
C TRP A 300 -12.42 8.53 -3.74
N LYS A 301 -12.39 9.08 -4.95
CA LYS A 301 -13.56 9.71 -5.60
C LYS A 301 -14.63 8.67 -5.93
N ARG A 302 -14.27 7.51 -6.50
CA ARG A 302 -15.21 6.42 -6.80
C ARG A 302 -15.91 5.93 -5.54
N ARG A 303 -15.15 5.68 -4.48
CA ARG A 303 -15.69 5.28 -3.17
C ARG A 303 -16.61 6.33 -2.55
N ARG A 304 -16.41 7.63 -2.85
CA ARG A 304 -17.32 8.70 -2.40
C ARG A 304 -18.67 8.59 -3.10
N ASN A 305 -18.65 8.47 -4.42
CA ASN A 305 -19.86 8.39 -5.23
C ASN A 305 -20.71 7.17 -4.85
N ASP A 306 -20.09 6.04 -4.53
CA ASP A 306 -20.82 4.83 -4.12
C ASP A 306 -21.52 5.02 -2.76
N PHE A 307 -20.87 5.72 -1.81
CA PHE A 307 -21.48 6.04 -0.52
C PHE A 307 -22.57 7.11 -0.62
N ASP A 308 -22.32 8.18 -1.39
CA ASP A 308 -23.30 9.25 -1.62
C ASP A 308 -24.54 8.70 -2.35
N LYS A 309 -24.37 7.78 -3.32
CA LYS A 309 -25.49 7.07 -3.96
C LYS A 309 -26.31 6.23 -2.99
N LEU A 310 -25.68 5.59 -2.00
CA LEU A 310 -26.40 4.84 -0.97
C LEU A 310 -27.26 5.78 -0.11
N LEU A 311 -26.72 6.94 0.26
CA LEU A 311 -27.47 7.97 1.00
C LEU A 311 -28.58 8.64 0.17
N GLU A 312 -28.32 8.95 -1.10
CA GLU A 312 -29.31 9.52 -2.02
C GLU A 312 -30.41 8.53 -2.36
N SER A 313 -30.08 7.24 -2.52
CA SER A 313 -31.08 6.17 -2.64
C SER A 313 -31.92 5.95 -1.37
N GLY A 314 -31.51 6.57 -0.25
CA GLY A 314 -32.27 6.63 1.01
C GLY A 314 -33.04 7.95 1.20
N ARG A 315 -33.10 8.85 0.21
CA ARG A 315 -33.83 10.13 0.30
C ARG A 315 -34.79 10.39 -0.87
N LEU A 316 -35.05 9.38 -1.70
CA LEU A 316 -36.00 9.43 -2.80
C LEU A 316 -36.89 8.19 -2.73
N ASP A 317 -37.87 8.21 -1.81
CA ASP A 317 -39.17 7.48 -1.90
C ASP A 317 -40.01 7.59 -0.61
N PHE A 318 -40.10 8.78 0.01
CA PHE A 318 -41.01 9.01 1.14
C PHE A 318 -42.19 9.95 0.83
N ASP A 319 -42.26 10.56 -0.36
CA ASP A 319 -43.37 11.46 -0.74
C ASP A 319 -44.45 10.80 -1.62
N ASN A 320 -44.27 9.55 -2.06
CA ASN A 320 -45.23 8.86 -2.95
C ASN A 320 -45.94 7.64 -2.33
N MET A 321 -45.92 7.48 -1.01
CA MET A 321 -46.65 6.40 -0.30
C MET A 321 -47.65 6.93 0.74
N THR A 322 -48.30 8.07 0.46
CA THR A 322 -49.47 8.55 1.22
C THR A 322 -50.72 8.77 0.36
N HIS A 323 -50.70 8.31 -0.90
CA HIS A 323 -51.87 8.30 -1.76
C HIS A 323 -51.95 6.98 -2.53
N GLU A 324 -52.40 5.93 -1.86
CA GLU A 324 -53.18 4.83 -2.45
C GLU A 324 -54.01 4.13 -1.38
#